data_AF-A0A355C2N7-F1
#
_entry.id   AF-A0A355C2N7-F1
#
_cell.length_a   1.000
_cell.length_b   1.000
_cell.length_c   1.000
_cell.angle_alpha   90.00
_cell.angle_beta   90.00
_cell.angle_gamma   90.00
#
_symmetry.space_group_name_H-M   'P 1'
#
loop_
_entity.id
_entity.type
_entity.pdbx_description
1 polymer ?
#
loop_
_entity_poly.entity_id
_entity_poly.type
_entity_poly.pdbx_seq_one_letter_code
_entity_poly.pdbx_strand_id
1 'polypeptide(L)'
;LTRFNAPGPGLPALDPAPAPKRAESFSGAVTAFIEDTRMRVDRQLAIAKSRQQAKPQLFETAYAAIDIFQMHLTRMRAETAPPDIALTPDMRDAMPNAFDRADEFIEKGRIALMERRADIEALLAS
;
A
#
# COMPACT_ATOMS: atom_id res chain seq x y z
N LEU A 1 8.45 5.04 6.93
CA LEU A 1 8.33 3.56 6.82
C LEU A 1 6.95 3.03 7.24
N THR A 2 5.89 3.82 7.06
CA THR A 2 4.49 3.46 7.41
C THR A 2 3.74 2.70 6.32
N ARG A 3 4.44 2.19 5.29
CA ARG A 3 3.82 1.54 4.11
C ARG A 3 3.48 0.07 4.31
N PHE A 4 3.97 -0.54 5.39
CA PHE A 4 3.62 -1.90 5.76
C PHE A 4 2.46 -1.84 6.76
N ASN A 5 1.24 -2.05 6.24
CA ASN A 5 0.12 -2.41 7.11
C ASN A 5 0.54 -3.66 7.88
N ALA A 6 0.64 -3.56 9.21
CA ALA A 6 0.79 -4.75 10.03
C ALA A 6 -0.34 -5.72 9.68
N PRO A 7 -0.08 -7.03 9.53
CA PRO A 7 -1.16 -7.98 9.38
C PRO A 7 -2.13 -7.74 10.55
N GLY A 8 -3.41 -7.57 10.24
CA GLY A 8 -4.45 -7.43 11.26
C GLY A 8 -4.34 -8.58 12.26
N PRO A 9 -4.84 -8.40 13.50
CA PRO A 9 -4.77 -9.44 14.53
C PRO A 9 -5.20 -10.77 13.92
N GLY A 10 -4.35 -11.79 14.07
CA GLY A 10 -4.60 -13.13 13.56
C GLY A 10 -6.01 -13.57 13.92
N LEU A 11 -6.63 -14.38 13.05
CA LEU A 11 -8.01 -14.87 13.17
C LEU A 11 -8.46 -14.89 14.63
N PRO A 12 -9.49 -14.11 15.01
CA PRO A 12 -9.93 -14.08 16.40
C PRO A 12 -10.09 -15.51 16.87
N ALA A 13 -9.44 -15.86 17.99
CA ALA A 13 -9.61 -17.16 18.61
C ALA A 13 -11.12 -17.37 18.75
N LEU A 14 -11.62 -18.41 18.08
CA LEU A 14 -13.05 -18.68 18.05
C LEU A 14 -13.42 -19.14 19.46
N ASP A 15 -14.01 -18.25 20.26
CA ASP A 15 -14.60 -18.65 21.52
C ASP A 15 -15.56 -19.84 21.27
N PRO A 16 -15.53 -20.87 22.14
CA PRO A 16 -16.39 -22.03 21.98
C PRO A 16 -17.84 -21.59 21.94
N ALA A 17 -18.64 -22.21 21.06
CA ALA A 17 -20.05 -21.89 20.94
C ALA A 17 -20.74 -22.06 22.30
N PRO A 18 -21.57 -21.09 22.74
CA PRO A 18 -22.28 -21.19 24.01
C PRO A 18 -23.17 -22.43 24.01
N ALA A 19 -23.24 -23.12 25.15
CA ALA A 19 -24.06 -24.32 25.31
C ALA A 19 -25.54 -24.02 25.00
N PRO A 20 -26.26 -24.93 24.32
CA PRO A 20 -27.65 -24.70 23.94
C PRO A 20 -28.52 -24.55 25.20
N LYS A 21 -29.25 -23.44 25.30
CA LYS A 21 -30.28 -23.23 26.34
C LYS A 21 -31.48 -24.13 26.02
N ARG A 22 -31.90 -24.97 26.98
CA ARG A 22 -33.12 -25.81 26.84
C ARG A 22 -34.34 -24.90 26.77
N ALA A 23 -35.07 -24.93 25.64
CA ALA A 23 -36.32 -24.20 25.49
C ALA A 23 -37.49 -25.04 26.02
N GLU A 24 -38.26 -24.47 26.95
CA GLU A 24 -39.44 -25.12 27.56
C GLU A 24 -40.71 -25.00 26.70
N SER A 25 -40.68 -24.20 25.63
CA SER A 25 -41.82 -23.96 24.73
C SER A 25 -41.42 -23.93 23.25
N PHE A 26 -42.37 -24.25 22.37
CA PHE A 26 -42.18 -24.21 20.91
C PHE A 26 -41.77 -22.82 20.40
N SER A 27 -42.38 -21.75 20.95
CA SER A 27 -41.97 -20.38 20.61
C SER A 27 -40.54 -20.07 21.05
N GLY A 28 -40.11 -20.58 22.21
CA GLY A 28 -38.72 -20.45 22.67
C GLY A 28 -37.74 -21.20 21.78
N ALA A 29 -38.13 -22.37 21.26
CA ALA A 29 -37.31 -23.15 20.33
C ALA A 29 -37.11 -22.43 18.99
N VAL A 30 -38.15 -21.77 18.46
CA VAL A 30 -38.06 -20.96 17.24
C VAL A 30 -37.16 -19.73 17.44
N THR A 31 -37.31 -19.02 18.56
CA THR A 31 -36.46 -17.87 18.88
C THR A 31 -34.98 -18.28 19.01
N ALA A 32 -34.70 -19.37 19.72
CA ALA A 32 -33.35 -19.89 19.87
C ALA A 32 -32.72 -20.32 18.53
N PHE A 33 -33.53 -20.89 17.64
CA PHE A 33 -33.08 -21.26 16.29
C PHE A 33 -32.74 -20.05 15.42
N ILE A 34 -33.56 -18.99 15.47
CA ILE A 34 -33.29 -17.74 14.76
C ILE A 34 -32.00 -17.09 15.26
N GLU A 35 -31.80 -17.07 16.59
CA GLU A 35 -30.62 -16.51 17.22
C GLU A 35 -29.35 -17.29 16.88
N ASP A 36 -29.38 -18.63 16.93
CA ASP A 36 -28.27 -19.49 16.50
C ASP A 36 -27.96 -19.32 15.01
N THR A 37 -28.98 -19.24 14.16
CA THR A 37 -28.79 -19.00 12.71
C THR A 37 -28.14 -17.65 12.46
N ARG A 38 -28.57 -16.59 13.15
CA ARG A 38 -27.97 -15.25 13.04
C ARG A 38 -26.50 -15.25 13.45
N MET A 39 -26.17 -15.86 14.60
CA MET A 39 -24.79 -15.98 15.06
C MET A 39 -23.90 -16.72 14.06
N ARG A 40 -24.41 -17.79 13.43
CA ARG A 40 -23.69 -18.56 12.42
C ARG A 40 -23.44 -17.74 11.16
N VAL A 41 -24.42 -16.98 10.69
CA VAL A 41 -24.28 -16.10 9.51
C VAL A 41 -23.26 -15.00 9.78
N ASP A 42 -23.35 -14.32 10.93
CA ASP A 42 -22.42 -13.26 11.32
C ASP A 42 -20.98 -13.80 11.43
N ARG A 43 -20.81 -15.01 11.98
CA ARG A 43 -19.51 -15.71 12.04
C ARG A 43 -18.95 -16.02 10.65
N GLN A 44 -19.77 -16.50 9.72
CA GLN A 44 -19.33 -16.79 8.36
C GLN A 44 -18.93 -15.50 7.62
N LEU A 45 -19.68 -14.41 7.80
CA LEU A 45 -19.36 -13.12 7.22
C LEU A 45 -18.03 -12.55 7.77
N ALA A 46 -17.81 -12.66 9.08
CA ALA A 46 -16.57 -12.24 9.71
C ALA A 46 -15.34 -13.01 9.20
N ILE A 47 -15.47 -14.33 9.02
CA ILE A 47 -14.42 -15.19 8.45
C ILE A 47 -14.17 -14.85 6.97
N ALA A 48 -15.21 -14.59 6.18
CA ALA A 48 -15.06 -14.22 4.79
C ALA A 48 -14.34 -12.87 4.64
N LYS A 49 -14.72 -11.88 5.46
CA LYS A 49 -14.10 -10.54 5.48
C LYS A 49 -12.62 -10.60 5.91
N SER A 50 -12.29 -11.39 6.94
CA SER A 50 -10.91 -11.55 7.38
C SER A 50 -10.05 -12.26 6.33
N ARG A 51 -10.59 -13.28 5.64
CA ARG A 51 -9.89 -13.94 4.52
C ARG A 51 -9.67 -13.00 3.33
N GLN A 52 -10.60 -12.11 3.04
CA GLN A 52 -10.44 -11.11 1.99
C GLN A 52 -9.33 -10.10 2.32
N GLN A 53 -9.24 -9.68 3.58
CA GLN A 53 -8.18 -8.78 4.07
C GLN A 53 -6.82 -9.49 4.20
N ALA A 54 -6.81 -10.80 4.43
CA ALA A 54 -5.58 -11.60 4.54
C ALA A 54 -5.01 -12.05 3.19
N LYS A 55 -5.70 -11.80 2.06
CA LYS A 55 -5.13 -12.10 0.74
C LYS A 55 -3.91 -11.21 0.52
N PRO A 56 -2.73 -11.78 0.19
CA PRO A 56 -1.55 -10.98 -0.06
C PRO A 56 -1.83 -9.99 -1.17
N GLN A 57 -1.44 -8.73 -0.95
CA GLN A 57 -1.55 -7.67 -1.95
C GLN A 57 -0.44 -7.85 -2.98
N LEU A 58 -0.56 -8.91 -3.80
CA LEU A 58 0.47 -9.35 -4.75
C LEU A 58 0.84 -8.22 -5.71
N PHE A 59 -0.14 -7.43 -6.16
CA PHE A 59 0.10 -6.28 -7.04
C PHE A 59 0.88 -5.15 -6.34
N GLU A 60 0.50 -4.78 -5.11
CA GLU A 60 1.23 -3.76 -4.34
C GLU A 60 2.66 -4.21 -4.04
N THR A 61 2.84 -5.49 -3.73
CA THR A 61 4.15 -6.08 -3.45
C THR A 61 5.02 -6.09 -4.70
N ALA A 62 4.45 -6.48 -5.85
CA ALA A 62 5.15 -6.43 -7.13
C ALA A 62 5.54 -5.00 -7.51
N TYR A 63 4.63 -4.03 -7.30
CA TYR A 63 4.91 -2.62 -7.54
C TYR A 63 6.07 -2.12 -6.66
N ALA A 64 6.04 -2.41 -5.36
CA ALA A 64 7.12 -2.06 -4.44
C ALA A 64 8.46 -2.72 -4.82
N ALA A 65 8.42 -3.97 -5.32
CA ALA A 65 9.62 -4.66 -5.80
C ALA A 65 10.20 -3.98 -7.04
N ILE A 66 9.35 -3.56 -7.99
CA ILE A 66 9.77 -2.80 -9.18
C ILE A 66 10.45 -1.49 -8.78
N ASP A 67 9.86 -0.72 -7.85
CA ASP A 67 10.46 0.53 -7.35
C ASP A 67 11.87 0.31 -6.78
N ILE A 68 12.07 -0.77 -6.00
CA ILE A 68 13.38 -1.13 -5.43
C ILE A 68 14.38 -1.47 -6.54
N PHE A 69 13.97 -2.31 -7.51
CA PHE A 69 14.83 -2.69 -8.62
C PHE A 69 15.22 -1.48 -9.48
N GLN A 70 14.28 -0.57 -9.75
CA GLN A 70 14.55 0.66 -10.48
C GLN A 70 15.55 1.56 -9.73
N MET A 71 15.37 1.74 -8.42
CA MET A 71 16.32 2.49 -7.60
C MET A 71 17.73 1.89 -7.68
N HIS A 72 17.85 0.56 -7.57
CA HIS A 72 19.15 -0.10 -7.62
C HIS A 72 19.79 0.01 -9.00
N LEU A 73 19.02 -0.20 -10.07
CA LEU A 73 19.51 -0.08 -11.45
C LEU A 73 19.98 1.34 -11.76
N THR A 74 19.23 2.36 -11.35
CA THR A 74 19.61 3.76 -11.54
C THR A 74 20.90 4.08 -10.80
N ARG A 75 21.06 3.59 -9.56
CA ARG A 75 22.32 3.76 -8.80
C ARG A 75 23.50 3.10 -9.52
N MET A 76 23.35 1.84 -9.92
CA MET A 76 24.42 1.14 -10.63
C MET A 76 24.80 1.84 -11.94
N ARG A 77 23.83 2.36 -12.68
CA ARG A 77 24.10 3.16 -13.89
C ARG A 77 24.88 4.43 -13.57
N ALA A 78 24.49 5.16 -12.53
CA ALA A 78 25.19 6.37 -12.10
C ALA A 78 26.63 6.09 -11.64
N GLU A 79 26.92 4.89 -11.12
CA GLU A 79 28.28 4.47 -10.74
C GLU A 79 29.10 3.98 -11.95
N THR A 80 28.48 3.23 -12.86
CA THR A 80 29.17 2.60 -14.01
C THR A 80 29.42 3.58 -15.15
N ALA A 81 28.48 4.50 -15.38
CA ALA A 81 28.52 5.52 -16.42
C ALA A 81 27.96 6.82 -15.81
N PRO A 82 28.74 7.52 -14.98
CA PRO A 82 28.29 8.74 -14.32
C PRO A 82 27.93 9.79 -15.38
N PRO A 83 26.83 10.55 -15.19
CA PRO A 83 26.51 11.65 -16.07
C PRO A 83 27.53 12.77 -15.89
N ASP A 84 27.78 13.55 -16.95
CA ASP A 84 28.63 14.74 -16.86
C ASP A 84 28.05 15.75 -15.86
N ILE A 85 26.71 15.89 -15.84
CA ILE A 85 25.95 16.68 -14.87
C ILE A 85 24.72 15.90 -14.41
N ALA A 86 24.56 15.75 -13.10
CA ALA A 86 23.36 15.20 -12.48
C ALA A 86 22.41 16.32 -12.03
N LEU A 87 21.17 16.28 -12.50
CA LEU A 87 20.07 17.12 -12.00
C LEU A 87 19.23 16.34 -10.99
N THR A 88 19.01 16.91 -9.80
CA THR A 88 18.29 16.23 -8.71
C THR A 88 17.20 17.14 -8.12
N PRO A 89 16.08 17.36 -8.83
CA PRO A 89 14.95 18.11 -8.28
C PRO A 89 14.32 17.39 -7.09
N ASP A 90 13.74 18.14 -6.14
CA ASP A 90 13.07 17.57 -4.97
C ASP A 90 11.68 17.01 -5.32
N MET A 91 11.64 15.70 -5.57
CA MET A 91 10.44 14.99 -6.00
C MET A 91 9.76 14.21 -4.86
N ARG A 92 10.08 14.48 -3.58
CA ARG A 92 9.54 13.70 -2.45
C ARG A 92 8.00 13.68 -2.35
N ASP A 93 7.36 14.77 -2.80
CA ASP A 93 5.90 14.93 -2.79
C ASP A 93 5.24 14.57 -4.13
N ALA A 94 6.01 14.06 -5.09
CA ALA A 94 5.53 13.65 -6.41
C ALA A 94 5.06 12.20 -6.38
N MET A 95 3.79 12.01 -6.04
CA MET A 95 3.15 10.70 -6.15
C MET A 95 3.01 10.33 -7.64
N PRO A 96 3.08 9.03 -8.02
CA PRO A 96 3.01 8.60 -9.42
C PRO A 96 1.76 9.05 -10.19
N ASN A 97 0.71 9.43 -9.47
CA ASN A 97 -0.58 9.85 -10.01
C ASN A 97 -0.87 11.35 -9.83
N ALA A 98 0.10 12.16 -9.39
CA ALA A 98 -0.07 13.59 -9.12
C ALA A 98 -0.03 14.45 -10.41
N PHE A 99 -0.83 14.07 -11.42
CA PHE A 99 -0.89 14.75 -12.72
C PHE A 99 -1.54 16.13 -12.66
N ASP A 100 -2.35 16.38 -11.63
CA ASP A 100 -2.99 17.67 -11.34
C ASP A 100 -1.99 18.74 -10.90
N ARG A 101 -0.78 18.34 -10.47
CA ARG A 101 0.30 19.22 -10.00
C ARG A 101 1.47 19.32 -10.98
N ALA A 102 1.22 19.07 -12.26
CA ALA A 102 2.26 19.07 -13.29
C ALA A 102 3.12 20.35 -13.30
N ASP A 103 2.48 21.52 -13.22
CA ASP A 103 3.16 22.83 -13.24
C ASP A 103 4.15 22.98 -12.07
N GLU A 104 3.79 22.47 -10.89
CA GLU A 104 4.68 22.51 -9.72
C GLU A 104 5.96 21.68 -9.97
N PHE A 105 5.82 20.48 -10.53
CA PHE A 105 6.97 19.61 -10.78
C PHE A 105 7.83 20.10 -11.95
N ILE A 106 7.24 20.72 -12.96
CA ILE A 106 7.96 21.42 -14.02
C ILE A 106 8.83 22.52 -13.42
N GLU A 107 8.26 23.33 -12.52
CA GLU A 107 9.00 24.41 -11.86
C GLU A 107 10.15 23.88 -10.99
N LYS A 108 9.92 22.79 -10.23
CA LYS A 108 11.01 22.13 -9.48
C LYS A 108 12.14 21.64 -10.39
N GLY A 109 11.81 21.08 -11.55
CA GLY A 109 12.78 20.72 -12.58
C GLY A 109 13.55 21.94 -13.10
N ARG A 110 12.85 23.04 -13.38
CA ARG A 110 13.44 24.31 -13.82
C ARG A 110 14.43 24.87 -12.80
N ILE A 111 14.08 24.85 -11.52
CA ILE A 111 14.95 25.31 -10.43
C ILE A 111 16.23 24.46 -10.39
N ALA A 112 16.10 23.13 -10.35
CA ALA A 112 17.25 22.22 -10.29
C ALA A 112 18.17 22.36 -11.54
N LEU A 113 17.59 22.63 -12.71
CA LEU A 113 18.34 22.94 -13.92
C LEU A 113 19.13 24.25 -13.77
N MET A 114 18.47 25.31 -13.30
CA MET A 114 19.08 26.64 -13.18
C MET A 114 20.20 26.66 -12.13
N GLU A 115 20.09 25.86 -11.07
CA GLU A 115 21.17 25.67 -10.08
C GLU A 115 22.46 25.10 -10.69
N ARG A 116 22.34 24.34 -11.79
CA ARG A 116 23.46 23.75 -12.54
C ARG A 116 23.80 24.49 -13.82
N ARG A 117 23.20 25.66 -14.05
CA ARG A 117 23.35 26.41 -15.30
C ARG A 117 24.80 26.69 -15.67
N ALA A 118 25.62 27.11 -14.70
CA ALA A 118 27.03 27.41 -14.97
C ALA A 118 27.82 26.16 -15.41
N ASP A 119 27.58 25.03 -14.75
CA ASP A 119 28.20 23.74 -15.10
C ASP A 119 27.79 23.33 -16.53
N ILE A 120 26.50 23.50 -16.88
CA ILE A 120 25.97 23.17 -18.21
C ILE A 120 26.57 24.10 -19.29
N GLU A 121 26.63 25.40 -19.02
CA GLU A 121 27.21 26.37 -19.95
C GLU A 121 28.69 26.10 -20.20
N ALA A 122 29.44 25.67 -19.17
CA ALA A 122 30.83 25.27 -19.32
C ALA A 122 31.00 24.03 -20.23
N LEU A 123 30.09 23.05 -20.12
CA LEU A 123 30.08 21.85 -20.96
C LEU A 123 29.70 22.12 -22.43
N LEU A 124 28.89 23.16 -22.68
CA LEU A 124 28.55 23.56 -24.06
C LEU A 124 29.65 24.38 -24.74
N ALA A 125 30.52 25.00 -23.95
CA ALA A 125 31.63 25.81 -24.43
C ALA A 125 32.91 24.99 -24.73
N SER A 126 32.95 23.71 -24.34
CA SER A 126 34.04 22.76 -24.61
C SER A 126 33.86 22.03 -25.93
#